data_AF-F1W0S4-F1
#
_entry.id   AF-F1W0S4-F1
#
_cell.length_a   1.000
_cell.length_b   1.000
_cell.length_c   1.000
_cell.angle_alpha   90.00
_cell.angle_beta   90.00
_cell.angle_gamma   90.00
#
_symmetry.space_group_name_H-M   'P 1'
#
loop_
_entity.id
_entity.type
_entity.pdbx_description
1 polymer ?
#
loop_
_entity_poly.entity_id
_entity_poly.type
_entity_poly.pdbx_seq_one_letter_code
_entity_poly.pdbx_strand_id
1 'polypeptide(L)'
;MTNQFRPLLIALSVAAAFAAPVAHAENVKVALIETLSGSFAPIGQNQLKSFQMFAETANQQKLAGENTLEFVGFDNKGSPQESLTQLKRVIDQGYRYITQGNGSGVALALIDAVNKHNERNPGKEVVFLNHAAIDPDLTNSKCSFWHFRFDANSDMKMEALTSFMAKDMSIKKVYIIGQNYAHGHQVSRAAKEYLKRKRPDIEIVGDDLHPIGQVKDFSPYIAKINASGADTVITGNWGADLALLIKAGKDANLKANFYTYYGGTTGVPTAMGESGADHVKMVAYWHPNNENFVGKEIVEAYKKKYDDDFYTLATYNIVEMLSRAIKNAKSTDPTKVAYALEGMKFKSLNGENEMRVADHQLQQPLYIATWSKVDGKTVKYDQENTGYGWKTNQKVETYVATQPTSCQMKRPPKPS
;
A
#
# COMPACT_ATOMS: atom_id res chain seq x y z
N MET A 1 -87.23 25.65 -29.72
CA MET A 1 -86.16 25.70 -30.74
C MET A 1 -84.84 25.47 -30.04
N THR A 2 -84.15 24.43 -30.50
CA THR A 2 -82.80 23.98 -30.15
C THR A 2 -81.74 25.05 -30.39
N ASN A 3 -80.79 25.22 -29.46
CA ASN A 3 -79.38 24.88 -29.72
C ASN A 3 -78.51 25.07 -28.47
N GLN A 4 -77.81 23.98 -28.15
CA GLN A 4 -76.71 23.88 -27.20
C GLN A 4 -75.47 24.59 -27.74
N PHE A 5 -74.72 25.30 -26.89
CA PHE A 5 -73.27 25.40 -27.04
C PHE A 5 -72.60 25.31 -25.65
N ARG A 6 -71.64 24.39 -25.58
CA ARG A 6 -70.92 23.89 -24.41
C ARG A 6 -69.87 24.88 -23.87
N PRO A 7 -69.46 24.73 -22.59
CA PRO A 7 -68.44 25.58 -21.96
C PRO A 7 -67.04 25.16 -22.39
N LEU A 8 -66.16 26.12 -22.67
CA LEU A 8 -64.72 25.87 -22.84
C LEU A 8 -63.99 26.29 -21.56
N LEU A 9 -63.90 25.37 -20.59
CA LEU A 9 -62.98 25.46 -19.47
C LEU A 9 -61.57 25.17 -20.00
N ILE A 10 -60.74 26.22 -20.08
CA ILE A 10 -59.30 26.09 -20.34
C ILE A 10 -58.66 25.57 -19.05
N ALA A 11 -58.41 24.26 -18.99
CA ALA A 11 -57.60 23.65 -17.95
C ALA A 11 -56.12 23.93 -18.24
N LEU A 12 -55.51 24.79 -17.43
CA LEU A 12 -54.07 25.05 -17.43
C LEU A 12 -53.37 23.86 -16.73
N SER A 13 -53.05 22.81 -17.49
CA SER A 13 -52.29 21.67 -16.98
C SER A 13 -50.84 22.08 -16.71
N VAL A 14 -50.52 22.37 -15.44
CA VAL A 14 -49.14 22.48 -14.95
C VAL A 14 -48.56 21.07 -14.89
N ALA A 15 -47.96 20.63 -16.00
CA ALA A 15 -47.09 19.47 -16.00
C ALA A 15 -45.73 19.88 -15.42
N ALA A 16 -45.63 19.89 -14.09
CA ALA A 16 -44.35 19.89 -13.41
C ALA A 16 -43.66 18.55 -13.69
N ALA A 17 -42.90 18.49 -14.78
CA ALA A 17 -42.02 17.38 -15.05
C ALA A 17 -40.98 17.32 -13.93
N PHE A 18 -41.11 16.33 -13.05
CA PHE A 18 -40.03 15.87 -12.18
C PHE A 18 -38.90 15.37 -13.08
N ALA A 19 -38.02 16.27 -13.52
CA ALA A 19 -36.71 15.90 -14.02
C ALA A 19 -35.94 15.33 -12.83
N ALA A 20 -35.97 14.00 -12.67
CA ALA A 20 -35.01 13.32 -11.81
C ALA A 20 -33.61 13.76 -12.28
N PRO A 21 -32.71 14.18 -11.38
CA PRO A 21 -31.35 14.49 -11.77
C PRO A 21 -30.75 13.25 -12.40
N VAL A 22 -30.47 13.30 -13.70
CA VAL A 22 -29.68 12.29 -14.37
C VAL A 22 -28.31 12.36 -13.72
N ALA A 23 -27.93 11.30 -13.00
CA ALA A 23 -26.58 11.19 -12.48
C ALA A 23 -25.64 11.20 -13.70
N HIS A 24 -24.98 12.34 -13.92
CA HIS A 24 -24.01 12.48 -14.98
C HIS A 24 -22.82 11.56 -14.67
N ALA A 25 -22.42 10.77 -15.66
CA ALA A 25 -21.20 9.99 -15.58
C ALA A 25 -20.01 10.94 -15.37
N GLU A 26 -19.30 10.77 -14.27
CA GLU A 26 -18.13 11.57 -13.92
C GLU A 26 -16.84 10.80 -14.16
N ASN A 27 -15.80 11.53 -14.55
CA ASN A 27 -14.43 11.04 -14.53
C ASN A 27 -13.78 11.41 -13.19
N VAL A 28 -13.72 10.45 -12.27
CA VAL A 28 -13.14 10.64 -10.93
C VAL A 28 -11.63 10.65 -11.02
N LYS A 29 -11.05 11.83 -10.85
CA LYS A 29 -9.60 12.03 -10.86
C LYS A 29 -9.02 11.78 -9.47
N VAL A 30 -7.96 10.98 -9.42
CA VAL A 30 -7.20 10.65 -8.21
C VAL A 30 -5.76 11.15 -8.39
N ALA A 31 -5.30 12.02 -7.49
CA ALA A 31 -3.94 12.53 -7.52
C ALA A 31 -3.00 11.57 -6.79
N LEU A 32 -2.04 10.98 -7.50
CA LEU A 32 -0.92 10.25 -6.92
C LEU A 32 0.19 11.25 -6.55
N ILE A 33 0.26 11.64 -5.27
CA ILE A 33 1.30 12.53 -4.74
C ILE A 33 2.46 11.64 -4.28
N GLU A 34 3.46 11.44 -5.14
CA GLU A 34 4.45 10.38 -4.92
C GLU A 34 5.85 10.78 -5.40
N THR A 35 6.87 10.03 -4.98
CA THR A 35 8.26 10.25 -5.39
C THR A 35 8.43 9.78 -6.83
N LEU A 36 8.43 10.71 -7.77
CA LEU A 36 8.50 10.42 -9.21
C LEU A 36 9.83 10.87 -9.84
N SER A 37 10.70 11.50 -9.04
CA SER A 37 12.08 11.87 -9.38
C SER A 37 13.07 11.45 -8.28
N GLY A 38 14.37 11.47 -8.61
CA GLY A 38 15.44 11.06 -7.68
C GLY A 38 15.61 9.54 -7.56
N SER A 39 16.37 9.10 -6.55
CA SER A 39 16.81 7.70 -6.41
C SER A 39 15.70 6.70 -6.09
N PHE A 40 14.56 7.18 -5.61
CA PHE A 40 13.40 6.36 -5.29
C PHE A 40 12.31 6.39 -6.38
N ALA A 41 12.50 7.18 -7.44
CA ALA A 41 11.55 7.32 -8.55
C ALA A 41 11.10 6.00 -9.19
N PRO A 42 11.98 4.99 -9.39
CA PRO A 42 11.54 3.74 -10.04
C PRO A 42 10.35 3.07 -9.35
N ILE A 43 10.28 3.15 -8.01
CA ILE A 43 9.16 2.60 -7.23
C ILE A 43 7.88 3.39 -7.47
N GLY A 44 7.94 4.72 -7.37
CA GLY A 44 6.78 5.58 -7.61
C GLY A 44 6.26 5.49 -9.05
N GLN A 45 7.16 5.33 -10.03
CA GLN A 45 6.80 5.14 -11.44
C GLN A 45 6.12 3.78 -11.68
N ASN A 46 6.60 2.71 -11.06
CA ASN A 46 5.93 1.40 -11.10
C ASN A 46 4.51 1.48 -10.49
N GLN A 47 4.36 2.16 -9.36
CA GLN A 47 3.06 2.38 -8.71
C GLN A 47 2.11 3.21 -9.59
N LEU A 48 2.60 4.29 -10.23
CA LEU A 48 1.81 5.10 -11.16
C LEU A 48 1.32 4.28 -12.36
N LYS A 49 2.22 3.52 -13.00
CA LYS A 49 1.87 2.61 -14.11
C LYS A 49 0.84 1.58 -13.67
N SER A 50 0.98 1.02 -12.46
CA SER A 50 0.03 0.07 -11.88
C SER A 50 -1.35 0.68 -11.71
N PHE A 51 -1.45 1.87 -11.10
CA PHE A 51 -2.73 2.58 -10.97
C PHE A 51 -3.39 2.86 -12.31
N GLN A 52 -2.62 3.33 -13.30
CA GLN A 52 -3.14 3.63 -14.64
C GLN A 52 -3.64 2.38 -15.35
N MET A 53 -2.88 1.27 -15.33
CA MET A 53 -3.29 0.00 -15.94
C MET A 53 -4.57 -0.56 -15.31
N PHE A 54 -4.68 -0.51 -13.98
CA PHE A 54 -5.89 -1.02 -13.30
C PHE A 54 -7.08 -0.10 -13.51
N ALA A 55 -6.89 1.22 -13.58
CA ALA A 55 -7.96 2.16 -13.93
C ALA A 55 -8.48 1.93 -15.36
N GLU A 56 -7.59 1.75 -16.34
CA GLU A 56 -7.96 1.36 -17.71
C GLU A 56 -8.84 0.09 -17.70
N THR A 57 -8.39 -0.95 -16.98
CA THR A 57 -9.11 -2.23 -16.88
C THR A 57 -10.47 -2.06 -16.20
N ALA A 58 -10.52 -1.33 -15.08
CA ALA A 58 -11.75 -1.08 -14.33
C ALA A 58 -12.78 -0.26 -15.13
N ASN A 59 -12.32 0.72 -15.89
CA ASN A 59 -13.16 1.55 -16.76
C ASN A 59 -13.75 0.71 -17.91
N GLN A 60 -12.95 -0.14 -18.55
CA GLN A 60 -13.43 -1.07 -19.59
C GLN A 60 -14.49 -2.04 -19.05
N GLN A 61 -14.32 -2.49 -17.81
CA GLN A 61 -15.26 -3.38 -17.11
C GLN A 61 -16.44 -2.65 -16.47
N LYS A 62 -16.52 -1.32 -16.56
CA LYS A 62 -17.53 -0.48 -15.89
C LYS A 62 -17.69 -0.80 -14.40
N LEU A 63 -16.57 -1.02 -13.70
CA LEU A 63 -16.59 -1.39 -12.27
C LEU A 63 -17.21 -0.29 -11.40
N ALA A 64 -17.03 0.98 -11.78
CA ALA A 64 -17.63 2.15 -11.14
C ALA A 64 -19.02 2.55 -11.69
N GLY A 65 -19.67 1.65 -12.44
CA GLY A 65 -20.90 1.95 -13.18
C GLY A 65 -20.57 2.75 -14.44
N GLU A 66 -21.28 3.85 -14.65
CA GLU A 66 -21.00 4.76 -15.78
C GLU A 66 -19.86 5.75 -15.48
N ASN A 67 -19.41 5.85 -14.22
CA ASN A 67 -18.25 6.67 -13.87
C ASN A 67 -16.94 5.99 -14.29
N THR A 68 -15.90 6.79 -14.48
CA THR A 68 -14.53 6.31 -14.76
C THR A 68 -13.55 6.79 -13.70
N LEU A 69 -12.40 6.12 -13.58
CA LEU A 69 -11.27 6.53 -12.76
C LEU A 69 -10.09 6.99 -13.63
N GLU A 70 -9.40 8.04 -13.20
CA GLU A 70 -8.16 8.53 -13.80
C GLU A 70 -7.13 8.82 -12.71
N PHE A 71 -5.93 8.23 -12.81
CA PHE A 71 -4.84 8.46 -11.86
C PHE A 71 -3.74 9.31 -12.50
N VAL A 72 -3.39 10.41 -11.83
CA VAL A 72 -2.43 11.41 -12.34
C VAL A 72 -1.30 11.60 -11.32
N GLY A 73 -0.05 11.52 -11.78
CA GLY A 73 1.13 11.65 -10.94
C GLY A 73 1.52 13.10 -10.66
N PHE A 74 1.85 13.39 -9.40
CA PHE A 74 2.36 14.66 -8.91
C PHE A 74 3.62 14.40 -8.09
N ASP A 75 4.77 14.83 -8.60
CA ASP A 75 6.06 14.55 -7.98
C ASP A 75 6.22 15.30 -6.65
N ASN A 76 6.39 14.55 -5.57
CA ASN A 76 6.64 15.10 -4.23
C ASN A 76 8.12 15.10 -3.82
N LYS A 77 9.01 14.63 -4.69
CA LYS A 77 10.47 14.57 -4.44
C LYS A 77 10.86 13.88 -3.13
N GLY A 78 10.02 12.98 -2.62
CA GLY A 78 10.23 12.26 -1.36
C GLY A 78 10.15 13.10 -0.09
N SER A 79 9.54 14.30 -0.13
CA SER A 79 9.51 15.20 1.03
C SER A 79 8.09 15.57 1.49
N PRO A 80 7.86 15.72 2.81
CA PRO A 80 6.58 16.22 3.32
C PRO A 80 6.25 17.64 2.83
N GLN A 81 7.25 18.52 2.76
CA GLN A 81 7.06 19.91 2.33
C GLN A 81 6.54 20.01 0.89
N GLU A 82 7.17 19.30 -0.05
CA GLU A 82 6.72 19.29 -1.44
C GLU A 82 5.37 18.56 -1.57
N SER A 83 5.13 17.51 -0.78
CA SER A 83 3.82 16.82 -0.75
C SER A 83 2.67 17.75 -0.34
N LEU A 84 2.88 18.63 0.65
CA LEU A 84 1.89 19.63 1.05
C LEU A 84 1.64 20.68 -0.05
N THR A 85 2.69 21.06 -0.79
CA THR A 85 2.58 21.94 -1.96
C THR A 85 1.75 21.26 -3.06
N GLN A 86 2.03 20.00 -3.39
CA GLN A 86 1.26 19.25 -4.37
C GLN A 86 -0.18 19.04 -3.91
N LEU A 87 -0.42 18.73 -2.63
CA LEU A 87 -1.77 18.59 -2.08
C LEU A 87 -2.61 19.86 -2.30
N LYS A 88 -2.06 21.02 -1.95
CA LYS A 88 -2.73 22.30 -2.21
C LYS A 88 -3.06 22.46 -3.69
N ARG A 89 -2.07 22.22 -4.57
CA ARG A 89 -2.24 22.34 -6.02
C ARG A 89 -3.35 21.44 -6.56
N VAL A 90 -3.43 20.18 -6.12
CA VAL A 90 -4.45 19.24 -6.63
C VAL A 90 -5.84 19.58 -6.10
N ILE A 91 -5.94 20.05 -4.85
CA ILE A 91 -7.20 20.56 -4.30
C ILE A 91 -7.68 21.79 -5.10
N ASP A 92 -6.79 22.73 -5.41
CA ASP A 92 -7.09 23.91 -6.23
C ASP A 92 -7.53 23.51 -7.67
N GLN A 93 -7.07 22.37 -8.18
CA GLN A 93 -7.50 21.78 -9.44
C GLN A 93 -8.79 20.95 -9.35
N GLY A 94 -9.41 20.87 -8.16
CA GLY A 94 -10.67 20.16 -7.94
C GLY A 94 -10.54 18.66 -7.65
N TYR A 95 -9.33 18.14 -7.40
CA TYR A 95 -9.19 16.74 -6.98
C TYR A 95 -9.82 16.54 -5.61
N ARG A 96 -10.63 15.48 -5.50
CA ARG A 96 -11.33 15.07 -4.26
C ARG A 96 -10.80 13.76 -3.68
N TYR A 97 -9.92 13.09 -4.42
CA TYR A 97 -9.25 11.86 -4.01
C TYR A 97 -7.76 12.01 -4.24
N ILE A 98 -6.97 11.58 -3.27
CA ILE A 98 -5.51 11.50 -3.36
C ILE A 98 -5.05 10.09 -2.98
N THR A 99 -3.91 9.69 -3.53
CA THR A 99 -3.18 8.49 -3.11
C THR A 99 -1.70 8.83 -2.95
N GLN A 100 -1.07 8.20 -1.97
CA GLN A 100 0.34 8.31 -1.62
C GLN A 100 0.71 7.08 -0.80
N GLY A 101 1.98 6.65 -0.87
CA GLY A 101 2.43 5.47 -0.16
C GLY A 101 3.89 5.53 0.28
N ASN A 102 4.81 6.03 -0.54
CA ASN A 102 6.21 5.97 -0.14
C ASN A 102 6.55 7.07 0.87
N GLY A 103 6.86 6.66 2.10
CA GLY A 103 7.25 7.52 3.20
C GLY A 103 6.11 7.81 4.19
N SER A 104 6.16 7.17 5.35
CA SER A 104 5.19 7.41 6.43
C SER A 104 5.20 8.83 6.99
N GLY A 105 6.35 9.51 6.96
CA GLY A 105 6.43 10.93 7.35
C GLY A 105 5.65 11.86 6.41
N VAL A 106 5.59 11.52 5.12
CA VAL A 106 4.76 12.22 4.14
C VAL A 106 3.28 11.96 4.42
N ALA A 107 2.89 10.70 4.61
CA ALA A 107 1.51 10.33 4.91
C ALA A 107 0.96 11.03 6.16
N LEU A 108 1.76 11.11 7.23
CA LEU A 108 1.38 11.82 8.47
C LEU A 108 1.08 13.30 8.21
N ALA A 109 1.92 13.97 7.41
CA ALA A 109 1.69 15.37 7.04
C ALA A 109 0.45 15.54 6.15
N LEU A 110 0.23 14.63 5.20
CA LEU A 110 -0.96 14.64 4.34
C LEU A 110 -2.25 14.41 5.13
N ILE A 111 -2.28 13.49 6.10
CA ILE A 111 -3.46 13.27 6.95
C ILE A 111 -3.82 14.54 7.72
N ASP A 112 -2.84 15.20 8.35
CA ASP A 112 -3.08 16.45 9.09
C ASP A 112 -3.63 17.55 8.17
N ALA A 113 -3.07 17.70 6.97
CA ALA A 113 -3.52 18.68 6.00
C ALA A 113 -4.93 18.37 5.44
N VAL A 114 -5.21 17.10 5.12
CA VAL A 114 -6.53 16.65 4.65
C VAL A 114 -7.58 16.87 5.74
N ASN A 115 -7.29 16.53 7.00
CA ASN A 115 -8.21 16.77 8.12
C ASN A 115 -8.56 18.25 8.27
N LYS A 116 -7.54 19.12 8.28
CA LYS A 116 -7.72 20.57 8.38
C LYS A 116 -8.49 21.14 7.18
N HIS A 117 -8.24 20.63 5.98
CA HIS A 117 -8.97 21.04 4.78
C HIS A 117 -10.45 20.65 4.89
N ASN A 118 -10.74 19.41 5.26
CA ASN A 118 -12.12 18.89 5.33
C ASN A 118 -12.93 19.57 6.44
N GLU A 119 -12.32 19.87 7.59
CA GLU A 119 -12.96 20.63 8.66
C GLU A 119 -13.35 22.05 8.22
N ARG A 120 -12.48 22.70 7.43
CA ARG A 120 -12.68 24.09 7.00
C ARG A 120 -13.55 24.25 5.76
N ASN A 121 -13.74 23.18 5.00
CA ASN A 121 -14.44 23.24 3.71
C ASN A 121 -15.51 22.13 3.58
N PRO A 122 -16.62 22.20 4.35
CA PRO A 122 -17.75 21.28 4.18
C PRO A 122 -18.25 21.25 2.73
N GLY A 123 -18.51 20.05 2.20
CA GLY A 123 -18.85 19.77 0.80
C GLY A 123 -17.65 19.71 -0.15
N LYS A 124 -16.44 20.03 0.33
CA LYS A 124 -15.17 20.00 -0.43
C LYS A 124 -14.14 19.02 0.15
N GLU A 125 -14.61 18.02 0.89
CA GLU A 125 -13.81 16.98 1.53
C GLU A 125 -12.92 16.22 0.54
N VAL A 126 -11.76 15.80 1.00
CA VAL A 126 -10.78 15.00 0.28
C VAL A 126 -10.59 13.66 0.99
N VAL A 127 -10.55 12.57 0.24
CA VAL A 127 -10.20 11.24 0.76
C VAL A 127 -8.78 10.87 0.36
N PHE A 128 -8.01 10.37 1.32
CA PHE A 128 -6.65 9.88 1.16
C PHE A 128 -6.61 8.34 1.19
N LEU A 129 -6.32 7.76 0.02
CA LEU A 129 -6.15 6.33 -0.20
C LEU A 129 -4.65 5.99 -0.08
N ASN A 130 -4.21 5.58 1.11
CA ASN A 130 -2.82 5.25 1.38
C ASN A 130 -2.48 3.84 0.87
N HIS A 131 -1.55 3.75 -0.09
CA HIS A 131 -1.19 2.48 -0.73
C HIS A 131 0.05 1.80 -0.14
N ALA A 132 0.94 2.48 0.59
CA ALA A 132 2.20 1.87 1.06
C ALA A 132 2.86 2.54 2.29
N ALA A 133 2.25 3.56 2.91
CA ALA A 133 2.80 4.17 4.12
C ALA A 133 2.31 3.40 5.36
N ILE A 134 3.24 2.72 6.03
CA ILE A 134 2.93 1.63 6.97
C ILE A 134 3.29 1.92 8.44
N ASP A 135 3.45 3.18 8.82
CA ASP A 135 3.55 3.52 10.25
C ASP A 135 2.23 3.15 10.96
N PRO A 136 2.27 2.34 12.04
CA PRO A 136 1.08 1.98 12.80
C PRO A 136 0.26 3.18 13.27
N ASP A 137 0.88 4.34 13.56
CA ASP A 137 0.16 5.53 14.03
C ASP A 137 -0.91 6.02 13.07
N LEU A 138 -0.73 5.82 11.74
CA LEU A 138 -1.67 6.25 10.71
C LEU A 138 -3.06 5.60 10.85
N THR A 139 -3.20 4.46 11.55
CA THR A 139 -4.52 3.88 11.92
C THR A 139 -4.62 3.61 13.43
N ASN A 140 -3.89 4.38 14.23
CA ASN A 140 -3.96 4.36 15.68
C ASN A 140 -4.11 5.80 16.17
N SER A 141 -3.07 6.38 16.78
CA SER A 141 -3.10 7.70 17.39
C SER A 141 -3.39 8.84 16.39
N LYS A 142 -3.15 8.61 15.09
CA LYS A 142 -3.37 9.57 13.99
C LYS A 142 -4.43 9.11 13.00
N CYS A 143 -5.26 8.13 13.35
CA CYS A 143 -6.31 7.67 12.47
C CYS A 143 -7.28 8.79 12.09
N SER A 144 -7.81 8.72 10.87
CA SER A 144 -8.77 9.69 10.34
C SER A 144 -9.83 8.98 9.51
N PHE A 145 -11.07 9.47 9.58
CA PHE A 145 -12.14 9.02 8.71
C PHE A 145 -11.82 9.23 7.22
N TRP A 146 -11.00 10.22 6.91
CA TRP A 146 -10.63 10.58 5.54
C TRP A 146 -9.43 9.78 5.02
N HIS A 147 -8.87 8.89 5.81
CA HIS A 147 -7.69 8.10 5.47
C HIS A 147 -8.04 6.61 5.47
N PHE A 148 -7.62 5.90 4.42
CA PHE A 148 -7.80 4.45 4.27
C PHE A 148 -6.47 3.82 3.86
N ARG A 149 -5.98 2.83 4.62
CA ARG A 149 -4.68 2.18 4.35
C ARG A 149 -4.86 0.78 3.76
N PHE A 150 -4.19 0.52 2.65
CA PHE A 150 -4.33 -0.69 1.83
C PHE A 150 -3.14 -1.66 1.92
N ASP A 151 -2.06 -1.31 2.62
CA ASP A 151 -0.98 -2.22 3.02
C ASP A 151 -1.12 -2.57 4.51
N ALA A 152 -0.54 -3.70 4.93
CA ALA A 152 -0.37 -4.05 6.33
C ALA A 152 0.66 -3.12 6.99
N ASN A 153 0.39 -2.68 8.21
CA ASN A 153 1.32 -1.81 8.93
C ASN A 153 2.57 -2.56 9.43
N SER A 154 3.55 -1.80 9.91
CA SER A 154 4.83 -2.35 10.39
C SER A 154 4.64 -3.38 11.52
N ASP A 155 3.68 -3.18 12.43
CA ASP A 155 3.43 -4.13 13.51
C ASP A 155 2.83 -5.44 13.00
N MET A 156 1.88 -5.38 12.05
CA MET A 156 1.32 -6.58 11.41
C MET A 156 2.41 -7.40 10.70
N LYS A 157 3.27 -6.72 9.93
CA LYS A 157 4.39 -7.36 9.21
C LYS A 157 5.41 -7.94 10.19
N MET A 158 5.76 -7.22 11.25
CA MET A 158 6.70 -7.72 12.26
C MET A 158 6.12 -8.87 13.08
N GLU A 159 4.82 -8.86 13.38
CA GLU A 159 4.15 -9.96 14.06
C GLU A 159 4.27 -11.24 13.24
N ALA A 160 3.95 -11.17 11.94
CA ALA A 160 4.09 -12.27 11.00
C ALA A 160 5.54 -12.77 10.91
N LEU A 161 6.50 -11.86 10.73
CA LEU A 161 7.92 -12.17 10.56
C LEU A 161 8.49 -12.85 11.82
N THR A 162 8.28 -12.26 12.99
CA THR A 162 8.80 -12.80 14.26
C THR A 162 8.08 -14.08 14.70
N SER A 163 6.81 -14.28 14.34
CA SER A 163 6.11 -15.55 14.56
C SER A 163 6.66 -16.68 13.70
N PHE A 164 7.11 -16.37 12.48
CA PHE A 164 7.84 -17.33 11.64
C PHE A 164 9.24 -17.60 12.21
N MET A 165 10.01 -16.55 12.54
CA MET A 165 11.35 -16.67 13.13
C MET A 165 11.35 -17.45 14.45
N ALA A 166 10.28 -17.34 15.26
CA ALA A 166 10.18 -18.04 16.53
C ALA A 166 10.28 -19.57 16.40
N LYS A 167 9.89 -20.12 15.23
CA LYS A 167 9.96 -21.56 14.92
C LYS A 167 11.38 -22.01 14.55
N ASP A 168 12.26 -21.09 14.19
CA ASP A 168 13.63 -21.38 13.81
C ASP A 168 14.56 -21.23 15.01
N MET A 169 14.93 -22.36 15.61
CA MET A 169 15.80 -22.39 16.78
C MET A 169 17.26 -22.07 16.46
N SER A 170 17.64 -22.01 15.18
CA SER A 170 19.00 -21.63 14.77
C SER A 170 19.27 -20.14 14.91
N ILE A 171 18.22 -19.31 14.93
CA ILE A 171 18.31 -17.87 15.15
C ILE A 171 18.66 -17.61 16.62
N LYS A 172 19.81 -16.99 16.87
CA LYS A 172 20.33 -16.66 18.21
C LYS A 172 20.76 -15.21 18.35
N LYS A 173 21.33 -14.61 17.30
CA LYS A 173 21.88 -13.25 17.29
C LYS A 173 21.30 -12.45 16.14
N VAL A 174 20.47 -11.47 16.46
CA VAL A 174 19.79 -10.61 15.49
C VAL A 174 20.42 -9.23 15.48
N TYR A 175 20.75 -8.74 14.29
CA TYR A 175 21.08 -7.34 14.04
C TYR A 175 19.87 -6.65 13.41
N ILE A 176 19.58 -5.42 13.84
CA ILE A 176 18.52 -4.59 13.26
C ILE A 176 19.19 -3.43 12.51
N ILE A 177 18.77 -3.19 11.27
CA ILE A 177 19.22 -2.03 10.51
C ILE A 177 18.07 -1.38 9.75
N GLY A 178 17.94 -0.06 9.86
CA GLY A 178 16.84 0.70 9.29
C GLY A 178 17.25 2.08 8.74
N GLN A 179 16.38 2.66 7.93
CA GLN A 179 16.46 4.07 7.54
C GLN A 179 15.97 4.97 8.68
N ASN A 180 16.70 6.04 8.99
CA ASN A 180 16.42 6.96 10.09
C ASN A 180 15.25 7.91 9.78
N TYR A 181 14.04 7.37 9.80
CA TYR A 181 12.78 8.10 9.76
C TYR A 181 11.69 7.23 10.40
N ALA A 182 10.46 7.74 10.49
CA ALA A 182 9.33 7.10 11.18
C ALA A 182 9.25 5.57 10.98
N HIS A 183 9.31 5.07 9.74
CA HIS A 183 9.22 3.63 9.48
C HIS A 183 10.36 2.81 10.09
N GLY A 184 11.63 3.23 9.95
CA GLY A 184 12.77 2.48 10.49
C GLY A 184 12.74 2.41 12.02
N HIS A 185 12.30 3.49 12.67
CA HIS A 185 12.06 3.51 14.12
C HIS A 185 10.96 2.51 14.53
N GLN A 186 9.85 2.44 13.77
CA GLN A 186 8.78 1.48 14.05
C GLN A 186 9.23 0.03 13.85
N VAL A 187 10.00 -0.26 12.80
CA VAL A 187 10.56 -1.60 12.56
C VAL A 187 11.51 -2.02 13.68
N SER A 188 12.42 -1.13 14.10
CA SER A 188 13.34 -1.40 15.21
C SER A 188 12.60 -1.65 16.52
N ARG A 189 11.63 -0.80 16.87
CA ARG A 189 10.76 -0.98 18.04
C ARG A 189 10.07 -2.34 18.01
N ALA A 190 9.33 -2.62 16.93
CA ALA A 190 8.52 -3.82 16.82
C ALA A 190 9.38 -5.09 16.83
N ALA A 191 10.55 -5.09 16.18
CA ALA A 191 11.48 -6.21 16.19
C ALA A 191 11.94 -6.54 17.62
N LYS A 192 12.43 -5.54 18.36
CA LYS A 192 12.90 -5.73 19.74
C LYS A 192 11.78 -6.21 20.66
N GLU A 193 10.61 -5.60 20.58
CA GLU A 193 9.46 -5.93 21.41
C GLU A 193 8.97 -7.36 21.15
N TYR A 194 8.77 -7.73 19.88
CA TYR A 194 8.13 -9.00 19.54
C TYR A 194 9.10 -10.18 19.64
N LEU A 195 10.38 -9.98 19.32
CA LEU A 195 11.40 -11.00 19.59
C LEU A 195 11.54 -11.25 21.09
N LYS A 196 11.65 -10.20 21.92
CA LYS A 196 11.71 -10.37 23.39
C LYS A 196 10.51 -11.14 23.95
N ARG A 197 9.31 -10.90 23.40
CA ARG A 197 8.07 -11.60 23.81
C ARG A 197 8.06 -13.07 23.41
N LYS A 198 8.52 -13.42 22.20
CA LYS A 198 8.38 -14.77 21.61
C LYS A 198 9.60 -15.66 21.79
N ARG A 199 10.78 -15.07 21.78
CA ARG A 199 12.11 -15.70 21.82
C ARG A 199 13.06 -14.86 22.66
N PRO A 200 12.83 -14.79 23.99
CA PRO A 200 13.71 -14.04 24.90
C PRO A 200 15.16 -14.60 24.93
N ASP A 201 15.41 -15.78 24.35
CA ASP A 201 16.75 -16.34 24.15
C ASP A 201 17.53 -15.71 22.97
N ILE A 202 16.88 -14.95 22.09
CA ILE A 202 17.54 -14.22 21.01
C ILE A 202 18.20 -12.95 21.56
N GLU A 203 19.50 -12.80 21.31
CA GLU A 203 20.28 -11.62 21.60
C GLU A 203 20.15 -10.60 20.46
N ILE A 204 19.80 -9.35 20.77
CA ILE A 204 19.91 -8.23 19.82
C ILE A 204 21.33 -7.69 19.91
N VAL A 205 22.15 -8.00 18.89
CA VAL A 205 23.59 -7.68 18.87
C VAL A 205 23.93 -6.37 18.17
N GLY A 206 22.90 -5.67 17.65
CA GLY A 206 23.03 -4.32 17.10
C GLY A 206 21.70 -3.77 16.58
N ASP A 207 21.62 -2.44 16.51
CA ASP A 207 20.44 -1.67 16.09
C ASP A 207 20.91 -0.33 15.52
N ASP A 208 21.18 -0.30 14.22
CA ASP A 208 21.67 0.90 13.52
C ASP A 208 20.54 1.55 12.71
N LEU A 209 20.48 2.89 12.75
CA LEU A 209 19.69 3.69 11.82
C LEU A 209 20.60 4.57 10.98
N HIS A 210 20.43 4.55 9.66
CA HIS A 210 21.22 5.34 8.73
C HIS A 210 20.39 6.41 8.00
N PRO A 211 21.00 7.52 7.54
CA PRO A 211 20.27 8.53 6.76
C PRO A 211 19.67 7.93 5.47
N ILE A 212 18.38 8.17 5.24
CA ILE A 212 17.65 7.64 4.08
C ILE A 212 18.17 8.22 2.77
N GLY A 213 18.47 7.37 1.78
CA GLY A 213 18.87 7.75 0.42
C GLY A 213 20.25 8.38 0.26
N GLN A 214 20.96 8.64 1.37
CA GLN A 214 22.25 9.33 1.38
C GLN A 214 23.43 8.35 1.42
N VAL A 215 23.26 7.15 1.99
CA VAL A 215 24.32 6.16 2.08
C VAL A 215 24.54 5.53 0.71
N LYS A 216 25.76 5.68 0.17
CA LYS A 216 26.16 5.07 -1.12
C LYS A 216 27.02 3.82 -0.95
N ASP A 217 27.69 3.71 0.20
CA ASP A 217 28.48 2.53 0.57
C ASP A 217 27.99 1.98 1.91
N PHE A 218 27.47 0.75 1.88
CA PHE A 218 27.00 0.03 3.06
C PHE A 218 28.07 -0.88 3.68
N SER A 219 29.27 -0.97 3.10
CA SER A 219 30.36 -1.83 3.60
C SER A 219 30.68 -1.60 5.08
N PRO A 220 30.69 -0.36 5.62
CA PRO A 220 30.91 -0.15 7.06
C PRO A 220 29.81 -0.75 7.94
N TYR A 221 28.55 -0.72 7.50
CA TYR A 221 27.44 -1.36 8.24
C TYR A 221 27.53 -2.89 8.15
N ILE A 222 27.90 -3.44 7.00
CA ILE A 222 28.14 -4.88 6.84
C ILE A 222 29.29 -5.35 7.73
N ALA A 223 30.37 -4.57 7.84
CA ALA A 223 31.49 -4.87 8.74
C ALA A 223 31.04 -4.93 10.21
N LYS A 224 30.19 -3.98 10.66
CA LYS A 224 29.60 -4.01 12.01
C LYS A 224 28.72 -5.25 12.22
N ILE A 225 27.84 -5.56 11.26
CA ILE A 225 26.96 -6.74 11.33
C ILE A 225 27.82 -8.01 11.47
N ASN A 226 28.86 -8.16 10.66
CA ASN A 226 29.75 -9.31 10.73
C ASN A 226 30.52 -9.37 12.07
N ALA A 227 31.05 -8.24 12.54
CA ALA A 227 31.78 -8.17 13.81
C ALA A 227 30.91 -8.47 15.05
N SER A 228 29.60 -8.18 14.98
CA SER A 228 28.64 -8.51 16.04
C SER A 228 28.38 -10.02 16.18
N GLY A 229 28.73 -10.82 15.16
CA GLY A 229 28.42 -12.24 15.09
C GLY A 229 26.94 -12.53 14.86
N ALA A 230 26.19 -11.60 14.27
CA ALA A 230 24.79 -11.81 13.91
C ALA A 230 24.63 -12.97 12.93
N ASP A 231 23.68 -13.86 13.21
CA ASP A 231 23.23 -14.90 12.27
C ASP A 231 22.04 -14.42 11.41
N THR A 232 21.39 -13.34 11.84
CA THR A 232 20.18 -12.83 11.22
C THR A 232 20.18 -11.29 11.21
N VAL A 233 19.75 -10.69 10.11
CA VAL A 233 19.53 -9.26 9.96
C VAL A 233 18.05 -9.00 9.70
N ILE A 234 17.42 -8.17 10.53
CA ILE A 234 16.07 -7.64 10.27
C ILE A 234 16.23 -6.23 9.68
N THR A 235 15.53 -5.96 8.58
CA THR A 235 15.53 -4.62 7.98
C THR A 235 14.19 -4.23 7.36
N GLY A 236 13.80 -2.98 7.59
CA GLY A 236 12.70 -2.30 6.88
C GLY A 236 13.18 -1.40 5.75
N ASN A 237 14.47 -1.45 5.41
CA ASN A 237 14.99 -0.66 4.30
C ASN A 237 14.26 -1.00 3.01
N TRP A 238 14.14 0.00 2.12
CA TRP A 238 13.50 -0.14 0.82
C TRP A 238 14.23 0.68 -0.23
N GLY A 239 13.92 0.40 -1.51
CA GLY A 239 14.53 1.08 -2.65
C GLY A 239 16.04 0.94 -2.69
N ALA A 240 16.72 2.00 -3.13
CA ALA A 240 18.16 2.00 -3.35
C ALA A 240 18.97 1.60 -2.10
N ASP A 241 18.53 2.01 -0.91
CA ASP A 241 19.24 1.67 0.33
C ASP A 241 19.21 0.16 0.62
N LEU A 242 18.08 -0.52 0.38
CA LEU A 242 18.02 -1.98 0.54
C LEU A 242 18.85 -2.69 -0.53
N ALA A 243 18.76 -2.25 -1.79
CA ALA A 243 19.53 -2.84 -2.88
C ALA A 243 21.04 -2.73 -2.61
N LEU A 244 21.52 -1.56 -2.16
CA LEU A 244 22.93 -1.35 -1.81
C LEU A 244 23.36 -2.13 -0.56
N LEU A 245 22.50 -2.24 0.47
CA LEU A 245 22.77 -3.05 1.66
C LEU A 245 22.94 -4.53 1.29
N ILE A 246 22.00 -5.09 0.51
CA ILE A 246 22.05 -6.48 0.05
C ILE A 246 23.30 -6.72 -0.81
N LYS A 247 23.59 -5.80 -1.74
CA LYS A 247 24.79 -5.87 -2.57
C LYS A 247 26.06 -5.86 -1.74
N ALA A 248 26.19 -4.97 -0.76
CA ALA A 248 27.35 -4.92 0.13
C ALA A 248 27.49 -6.19 0.98
N GLY A 249 26.37 -6.76 1.45
CA GLY A 249 26.35 -8.04 2.16
C GLY A 249 26.87 -9.19 1.29
N LYS A 250 26.44 -9.25 0.02
CA LYS A 250 26.95 -10.20 -0.97
C LYS A 250 28.44 -10.01 -1.21
N ASP A 251 28.88 -8.78 -1.51
CA ASP A 251 30.27 -8.47 -1.85
C ASP A 251 31.23 -8.79 -0.67
N ALA A 252 30.72 -8.73 0.57
CA ALA A 252 31.44 -9.12 1.79
C ALA A 252 31.25 -10.60 2.19
N ASN A 253 30.51 -11.41 1.42
CA ASN A 253 30.19 -12.81 1.74
C ASN A 253 29.55 -12.99 3.13
N LEU A 254 28.68 -12.05 3.52
CA LEU A 254 27.99 -12.07 4.81
C LEU A 254 27.15 -13.34 4.95
N LYS A 255 27.30 -14.04 6.07
CA LYS A 255 26.60 -15.32 6.34
C LYS A 255 25.23 -15.15 6.98
N ALA A 256 24.94 -13.97 7.51
CA ALA A 256 23.67 -13.69 8.15
C ALA A 256 22.51 -13.73 7.15
N ASN A 257 21.39 -14.32 7.55
CA ASN A 257 20.16 -14.31 6.75
C ASN A 257 19.47 -12.95 6.85
N PHE A 258 18.94 -12.44 5.74
CA PHE A 258 18.14 -11.22 5.74
C PHE A 258 16.66 -11.54 5.87
N TYR A 259 15.99 -10.86 6.79
CA TYR A 259 14.54 -10.81 6.93
C TYR A 259 14.09 -9.37 6.65
N THR A 260 13.45 -9.16 5.51
CA THR A 260 13.10 -7.83 4.99
C THR A 260 11.61 -7.65 4.72
N TYR A 261 11.16 -6.41 4.57
CA TYR A 261 9.80 -6.10 4.13
C TYR A 261 9.70 -5.94 2.61
N TYR A 262 10.80 -5.59 1.94
CA TYR A 262 10.77 -5.01 0.60
C TYR A 262 11.72 -5.72 -0.37
N GLY A 263 11.95 -7.03 -0.17
CA GLY A 263 12.80 -7.82 -1.06
C GLY A 263 12.34 -7.82 -2.52
N GLY A 264 11.02 -7.75 -2.76
CA GLY A 264 10.43 -7.84 -4.09
C GLY A 264 10.25 -6.51 -4.83
N THR A 265 10.77 -5.39 -4.30
CA THR A 265 10.63 -4.06 -4.93
C THR A 265 11.74 -3.78 -5.93
N THR A 266 11.47 -2.90 -6.91
CA THR A 266 12.40 -2.53 -7.99
C THR A 266 13.86 -2.33 -7.53
N GLY A 267 14.79 -3.02 -8.19
CA GLY A 267 16.24 -3.01 -8.00
C GLY A 267 16.75 -4.03 -6.97
N VAL A 268 15.91 -4.48 -6.04
CA VAL A 268 16.32 -5.41 -4.97
C VAL A 268 16.48 -6.85 -5.50
N PRO A 269 15.57 -7.39 -6.33
CA PRO A 269 15.76 -8.69 -6.98
C PRO A 269 17.09 -8.81 -7.73
N THR A 270 17.43 -7.82 -8.57
CA THR A 270 18.70 -7.77 -9.30
C THR A 270 19.90 -7.69 -8.35
N ALA A 271 19.82 -6.91 -7.27
CA ALA A 271 20.89 -6.82 -6.27
C ALA A 271 21.12 -8.15 -5.54
N MET A 272 20.06 -8.90 -5.23
CA MET A 272 20.15 -10.23 -4.64
C MET A 272 20.75 -11.24 -5.61
N GLY A 273 20.19 -11.35 -6.83
CA GLY A 273 20.54 -12.39 -7.81
C GLY A 273 20.56 -13.80 -7.21
N GLU A 274 21.46 -14.65 -7.68
CA GLU A 274 21.65 -16.00 -7.14
C GLU A 274 22.13 -16.01 -5.68
N SER A 275 22.98 -15.05 -5.28
CA SER A 275 23.55 -15.00 -3.92
C SER A 275 22.53 -14.78 -2.82
N GLY A 276 21.35 -14.23 -3.14
CA GLY A 276 20.27 -14.09 -2.17
C GLY A 276 19.49 -15.37 -1.93
N ALA A 277 19.69 -16.41 -2.75
CA ALA A 277 18.90 -17.64 -2.71
C ALA A 277 19.01 -18.30 -1.33
N ASP A 278 17.86 -18.64 -0.76
CA ASP A 278 17.68 -19.21 0.59
C ASP A 278 18.10 -18.31 1.78
N HIS A 279 18.90 -17.28 1.52
CA HIS A 279 19.41 -16.32 2.51
C HIS A 279 18.50 -15.10 2.73
N VAL A 280 17.76 -14.67 1.71
CA VAL A 280 16.82 -13.55 1.84
C VAL A 280 15.39 -14.04 1.96
N LYS A 281 14.73 -13.61 3.03
CA LYS A 281 13.33 -13.85 3.33
C LYS A 281 12.61 -12.53 3.42
N MET A 282 11.37 -12.48 2.94
CA MET A 282 10.53 -11.29 3.05
C MET A 282 9.19 -11.58 3.71
N VAL A 283 8.63 -10.56 4.37
CA VAL A 283 7.20 -10.48 4.68
C VAL A 283 6.51 -9.57 3.67
N ALA A 284 5.52 -10.10 2.97
CA ALA A 284 4.74 -9.38 1.97
C ALA A 284 3.24 -9.62 2.20
N TYR A 285 2.39 -8.78 1.60
CA TYR A 285 0.94 -9.00 1.56
C TYR A 285 0.50 -9.72 0.28
N TRP A 286 1.41 -9.90 -0.69
CA TRP A 286 1.19 -10.64 -1.92
C TRP A 286 2.52 -10.88 -2.68
N HIS A 287 2.57 -11.92 -3.52
CA HIS A 287 3.59 -12.12 -4.56
C HIS A 287 3.04 -13.11 -5.62
N PRO A 288 3.57 -13.13 -6.86
CA PRO A 288 3.00 -13.91 -7.97
C PRO A 288 3.22 -15.43 -7.89
N ASN A 289 3.73 -15.94 -6.77
CA ASN A 289 3.98 -17.38 -6.54
C ASN A 289 3.30 -17.86 -5.24
N ASN A 290 2.24 -17.18 -4.79
CA ASN A 290 1.46 -17.63 -3.64
C ASN A 290 0.67 -18.92 -3.95
N GLU A 291 0.21 -19.62 -2.91
CA GLU A 291 -0.33 -20.98 -3.00
C GLU A 291 -1.57 -21.13 -3.89
N ASN A 292 -2.35 -20.06 -4.03
CA ASN A 292 -3.56 -19.99 -4.85
C ASN A 292 -3.44 -18.86 -5.86
N PHE A 293 -2.33 -18.83 -6.59
CA PHE A 293 -2.04 -17.74 -7.51
C PHE A 293 -3.19 -17.49 -8.49
N VAL A 294 -3.73 -16.28 -8.41
CA VAL A 294 -4.69 -15.69 -9.34
C VAL A 294 -4.11 -14.36 -9.81
N GLY A 295 -4.45 -13.94 -11.03
CA GLY A 295 -3.87 -12.74 -11.65
C GLY A 295 -2.67 -13.03 -12.54
N LYS A 296 -2.57 -14.25 -13.10
CA LYS A 296 -1.62 -14.58 -14.18
C LYS A 296 -1.70 -13.55 -15.30
N GLU A 297 -2.91 -13.25 -15.74
CA GLU A 297 -3.20 -12.32 -16.83
C GLU A 297 -2.72 -10.90 -16.47
N ILE A 298 -2.84 -10.52 -15.19
CA ILE A 298 -2.38 -9.22 -14.69
C ILE A 298 -0.85 -9.15 -14.72
N VAL A 299 -0.17 -10.15 -14.16
CA VAL A 299 1.30 -10.19 -14.07
C VAL A 299 1.92 -10.21 -15.48
N GLU A 300 1.40 -11.06 -16.36
CA GLU A 300 1.90 -11.18 -17.74
C GLU A 300 1.59 -9.92 -18.57
N ALA A 301 0.40 -9.34 -18.43
CA ALA A 301 0.06 -8.10 -19.14
C ALA A 301 0.90 -6.92 -18.64
N TYR A 302 1.14 -6.81 -17.33
CA TYR A 302 1.97 -5.76 -16.76
C TYR A 302 3.41 -5.87 -17.27
N LYS A 303 3.99 -7.08 -17.21
CA LYS A 303 5.33 -7.35 -17.74
C LYS A 303 5.44 -7.02 -19.22
N LYS A 304 4.47 -7.46 -20.03
CA LYS A 304 4.45 -7.18 -21.47
C LYS A 304 4.30 -5.69 -21.79
N LYS A 305 3.49 -4.95 -21.03
CA LYS A 305 3.19 -3.53 -21.30
C LYS A 305 4.33 -2.60 -20.86
N TYR A 306 5.01 -2.93 -19.75
CA TYR A 306 5.93 -2.01 -19.09
C TYR A 306 7.38 -2.49 -18.99
N ASP A 307 7.67 -3.73 -19.39
CA ASP A 307 8.96 -4.40 -19.19
C ASP A 307 9.44 -4.34 -17.73
N ASP A 308 8.49 -4.51 -16.80
CA ASP A 308 8.66 -4.36 -15.36
C ASP A 308 7.74 -5.34 -14.64
N ASP A 309 7.98 -5.61 -13.35
CA ASP A 309 7.16 -6.54 -12.59
C ASP A 309 6.13 -5.81 -11.74
N PHE A 310 4.93 -6.39 -11.64
CA PHE A 310 3.91 -5.90 -10.72
C PHE A 310 4.16 -6.49 -9.32
N TYR A 311 4.28 -5.63 -8.31
CA TYR A 311 4.50 -6.06 -6.92
C TYR A 311 3.68 -5.30 -5.86
N THR A 312 3.05 -4.17 -6.21
CA THR A 312 2.29 -3.35 -5.24
C THR A 312 0.79 -3.68 -5.30
N LEU A 313 0.36 -4.79 -4.70
CA LEU A 313 -1.05 -5.22 -4.74
C LEU A 313 -2.05 -4.15 -4.24
N ALA A 314 -1.61 -3.23 -3.37
CA ALA A 314 -2.46 -2.14 -2.88
C ALA A 314 -3.00 -1.24 -4.00
N THR A 315 -2.28 -1.09 -5.13
CA THR A 315 -2.79 -0.29 -6.27
C THR A 315 -4.00 -0.96 -6.92
N TYR A 316 -3.98 -2.30 -7.06
CA TYR A 316 -5.12 -3.08 -7.54
C TYR A 316 -6.31 -2.99 -6.57
N ASN A 317 -6.04 -3.18 -5.27
CA ASN A 317 -7.08 -3.10 -4.23
C ASN A 317 -7.77 -1.74 -4.19
N ILE A 318 -7.00 -0.65 -4.29
CA ILE A 318 -7.56 0.71 -4.28
C ILE A 318 -8.48 0.92 -5.48
N VAL A 319 -8.06 0.55 -6.68
CA VAL A 319 -8.87 0.75 -7.89
C VAL A 319 -10.17 -0.06 -7.81
N GLU A 320 -10.09 -1.33 -7.41
CA GLU A 320 -11.26 -2.21 -7.26
C GLU A 320 -12.23 -1.69 -6.19
N MET A 321 -11.73 -1.42 -4.99
CA MET A 321 -12.56 -0.99 -3.87
C MET A 321 -13.14 0.41 -4.09
N LEU A 322 -12.36 1.36 -4.64
CA LEU A 322 -12.86 2.70 -4.98
C LEU A 322 -13.96 2.62 -6.04
N SER A 323 -13.75 1.86 -7.11
CA SER A 323 -14.75 1.68 -8.17
C SER A 323 -16.06 1.12 -7.60
N ARG A 324 -15.97 0.05 -6.80
CA ARG A 324 -17.13 -0.59 -6.18
C ARG A 324 -17.80 0.34 -5.16
N ALA A 325 -17.03 1.11 -4.41
CA ALA A 325 -17.56 2.08 -3.44
C ALA A 325 -18.36 3.18 -4.14
N ILE A 326 -17.84 3.75 -5.23
CA ILE A 326 -18.54 4.73 -6.06
C ILE A 326 -19.86 4.15 -6.61
N LYS A 327 -19.79 2.92 -7.15
CA LYS A 327 -20.98 2.23 -7.68
C LYS A 327 -22.03 1.97 -6.59
N ASN A 328 -21.61 1.49 -5.42
CA ASN A 328 -22.50 1.17 -4.30
C ASN A 328 -23.11 2.44 -3.68
N ALA A 329 -22.31 3.49 -3.52
CA ALA A 329 -22.76 4.79 -3.06
C ALA A 329 -23.66 5.52 -4.07
N LYS A 330 -23.67 5.07 -5.32
CA LYS A 330 -24.30 5.77 -6.47
C LYS A 330 -23.87 7.24 -6.53
N SER A 331 -22.62 7.49 -6.19
CA SER A 331 -22.08 8.84 -5.99
C SER A 331 -20.56 8.80 -6.01
N THR A 332 -19.98 9.89 -6.49
CA THR A 332 -18.55 10.19 -6.45
C THR A 332 -18.21 11.10 -5.26
N ASP A 333 -19.20 11.48 -4.44
CA ASP A 333 -19.01 12.31 -3.25
C ASP A 333 -18.07 11.62 -2.25
N PRO A 334 -16.98 12.28 -1.81
CA PRO A 334 -15.99 11.67 -0.93
C PRO A 334 -16.54 11.15 0.39
N THR A 335 -17.54 11.81 0.96
CA THR A 335 -18.15 11.37 2.23
C THR A 335 -18.94 10.08 2.02
N LYS A 336 -19.79 10.03 0.99
CA LYS A 336 -20.57 8.83 0.65
C LYS A 336 -19.67 7.66 0.27
N VAL A 337 -18.62 7.91 -0.51
CA VAL A 337 -17.65 6.88 -0.91
C VAL A 337 -16.82 6.38 0.28
N ALA A 338 -16.37 7.26 1.17
CA ALA A 338 -15.67 6.87 2.40
C ALA A 338 -16.53 5.92 3.27
N TYR A 339 -17.80 6.25 3.46
CA TYR A 339 -18.74 5.36 4.16
C TYR A 339 -18.99 4.04 3.43
N ALA A 340 -18.97 4.04 2.09
CA ALA A 340 -19.11 2.80 1.31
C ALA A 340 -17.85 1.92 1.37
N LEU A 341 -16.68 2.50 1.66
CA LEU A 341 -15.43 1.76 1.88
C LEU A 341 -15.40 1.09 3.27
N GLU A 342 -15.97 1.70 4.31
CA GLU A 342 -16.04 1.10 5.66
C GLU A 342 -16.71 -0.28 5.63
N GLY A 343 -16.03 -1.31 6.12
CA GLY A 343 -16.55 -2.68 6.19
C GLY A 343 -16.65 -3.38 4.83
N MET A 344 -16.17 -2.75 3.75
CA MET A 344 -16.20 -3.37 2.42
C MET A 344 -15.31 -4.61 2.41
N LYS A 345 -15.89 -5.71 1.93
CA LYS A 345 -15.20 -6.97 1.63
C LYS A 345 -14.95 -7.11 0.14
N PHE A 346 -13.77 -7.60 -0.21
CA PHE A 346 -13.35 -7.78 -1.59
C PHE A 346 -12.41 -8.98 -1.72
N LYS A 347 -12.67 -9.86 -2.68
CA LYS A 347 -11.77 -10.98 -3.02
C LYS A 347 -10.70 -10.48 -3.98
N SER A 348 -9.52 -10.21 -3.44
CA SER A 348 -8.33 -9.75 -4.15
C SER A 348 -7.42 -10.92 -4.61
N LEU A 349 -6.27 -10.59 -5.21
CA LEU A 349 -5.25 -11.54 -5.65
C LEU A 349 -4.56 -12.29 -4.51
N ASN A 350 -4.67 -11.79 -3.27
CA ASN A 350 -4.20 -12.46 -2.06
C ASN A 350 -5.31 -13.15 -1.26
N GLY A 351 -6.57 -13.12 -1.73
CA GLY A 351 -7.72 -13.71 -1.02
C GLY A 351 -8.72 -12.66 -0.54
N GLU A 352 -9.48 -12.96 0.51
CA GLU A 352 -10.49 -12.05 1.05
C GLU A 352 -9.83 -10.93 1.87
N ASN A 353 -10.11 -9.69 1.47
CA ASN A 353 -9.71 -8.49 2.17
C ASN A 353 -10.93 -7.75 2.72
N GLU A 354 -10.78 -7.11 3.87
CA GLU A 354 -11.83 -6.31 4.51
C GLU A 354 -11.28 -4.97 4.99
N MET A 355 -11.93 -3.87 4.62
CA MET A 355 -11.59 -2.56 5.18
C MET A 355 -12.19 -2.41 6.58
N ARG A 356 -11.34 -2.54 7.62
CA ARG A 356 -11.82 -2.49 9.00
C ARG A 356 -12.43 -1.14 9.34
N VAL A 357 -13.69 -1.16 9.78
CA VAL A 357 -14.46 0.05 10.14
C VAL A 357 -13.79 0.87 11.23
N ALA A 358 -13.19 0.22 12.24
CA ALA A 358 -12.69 0.90 13.44
C ALA A 358 -11.59 1.93 13.15
N ASP A 359 -10.70 1.65 12.21
CA ASP A 359 -9.48 2.42 11.98
C ASP A 359 -9.06 2.57 10.51
N HIS A 360 -9.83 2.01 9.58
CA HIS A 360 -9.55 2.00 8.14
C HIS A 360 -8.21 1.33 7.77
N GLN A 361 -7.80 0.30 8.52
CA GLN A 361 -6.75 -0.64 8.12
C GLN A 361 -7.36 -1.80 7.32
N LEU A 362 -6.90 -2.01 6.08
CA LEU A 362 -7.24 -3.20 5.31
C LEU A 362 -6.73 -4.46 6.02
N GLN A 363 -7.64 -5.36 6.38
CA GLN A 363 -7.36 -6.69 6.89
C GLN A 363 -7.14 -7.62 5.70
N GLN A 364 -5.97 -8.26 5.64
CA GLN A 364 -5.55 -9.12 4.53
C GLN A 364 -4.51 -10.13 5.03
N PRO A 365 -4.34 -11.27 4.33
CA PRO A 365 -3.29 -12.23 4.68
C PRO A 365 -1.90 -11.66 4.39
N LEU A 366 -0.91 -12.20 5.10
CA LEU A 366 0.50 -11.94 4.85
C LEU A 366 1.21 -13.23 4.42
N TYR A 367 2.38 -13.07 3.84
CA TYR A 367 3.19 -14.15 3.30
C TYR A 367 4.62 -13.98 3.76
N ILE A 368 5.18 -15.04 4.33
CA ILE A 368 6.62 -15.18 4.48
C ILE A 368 7.11 -15.97 3.29
N ALA A 369 8.04 -15.40 2.53
CA ALA A 369 8.60 -16.02 1.35
C ALA A 369 10.12 -15.94 1.33
N THR A 370 10.75 -16.95 0.74
CA THR A 370 12.22 -17.04 0.58
C THR A 370 12.57 -16.83 -0.88
N TRP A 371 13.61 -16.07 -1.15
CA TRP A 371 14.16 -15.92 -2.49
C TRP A 371 14.74 -17.25 -2.96
N SER A 372 14.29 -17.76 -4.10
CA SER A 372 14.60 -19.12 -4.59
C SER A 372 14.64 -19.16 -6.11
N LYS A 373 15.41 -20.11 -6.66
CA LYS A 373 15.51 -20.32 -8.10
C LYS A 373 14.15 -20.73 -8.69
N VAL A 374 13.85 -20.29 -9.91
CA VAL A 374 12.69 -20.78 -10.65
C VAL A 374 12.81 -22.29 -10.88
N ASP A 375 11.79 -23.03 -10.42
CA ASP A 375 11.71 -24.49 -10.53
C ASP A 375 10.46 -24.95 -11.31
N GLY A 376 9.60 -24.02 -11.74
CA GLY A 376 8.35 -24.27 -12.44
C GLY A 376 7.24 -24.89 -11.56
N LYS A 377 7.52 -25.13 -10.28
CA LYS A 377 6.61 -25.77 -9.32
C LYS A 377 6.23 -24.81 -8.20
N THR A 378 7.20 -24.47 -7.36
CA THR A 378 7.03 -23.57 -6.21
C THR A 378 7.35 -22.13 -6.55
N VAL A 379 8.18 -21.90 -7.57
CA VAL A 379 8.49 -20.60 -8.15
C VAL A 379 8.32 -20.70 -9.66
N LYS A 380 7.30 -20.00 -10.18
CA LYS A 380 6.93 -19.99 -11.61
C LYS A 380 7.30 -18.67 -12.28
N TYR A 381 7.13 -17.56 -11.57
CA TYR A 381 7.47 -16.22 -12.01
C TYR A 381 8.76 -15.79 -11.31
N ASP A 382 9.77 -15.43 -12.09
CA ASP A 382 10.92 -14.71 -11.57
C ASP A 382 10.60 -13.23 -11.37
N GLN A 383 11.56 -12.50 -10.79
CA GLN A 383 11.55 -11.05 -10.81
C GLN A 383 12.81 -10.52 -11.48
N GLU A 384 12.65 -9.41 -12.20
CA GLU A 384 13.67 -8.65 -12.91
C GLU A 384 14.50 -9.49 -13.87
N ASN A 385 13.88 -10.53 -14.45
CA ASN A 385 14.51 -11.46 -15.38
C ASN A 385 15.75 -12.16 -14.77
N THR A 386 15.79 -12.30 -13.45
CA THR A 386 16.94 -12.87 -12.73
C THR A 386 16.99 -14.40 -12.81
N GLY A 387 15.88 -15.05 -13.18
CA GLY A 387 15.73 -16.51 -13.03
C GLY A 387 15.46 -16.96 -11.58
N TYR A 388 15.21 -16.02 -10.67
CA TYR A 388 14.87 -16.25 -9.27
C TYR A 388 13.58 -15.50 -8.89
N GLY A 389 12.83 -16.03 -7.94
CA GLY A 389 11.57 -15.47 -7.46
C GLY A 389 11.28 -15.86 -6.01
N TRP A 390 10.08 -15.54 -5.53
CA TRP A 390 9.69 -15.79 -4.14
C TRP A 390 8.97 -17.13 -3.97
N LYS A 391 9.55 -18.04 -3.20
CA LYS A 391 8.90 -19.28 -2.75
C LYS A 391 8.14 -19.01 -1.46
N THR A 392 6.83 -19.24 -1.46
CA THR A 392 6.01 -19.15 -0.23
C THR A 392 6.49 -20.15 0.81
N ASN A 393 6.92 -19.68 1.98
CA ASN A 393 7.20 -20.54 3.14
C ASN A 393 5.95 -20.72 4.01
N GLN A 394 5.24 -19.62 4.25
CA GLN A 394 4.07 -19.59 5.11
C GLN A 394 3.12 -18.48 4.66
N LYS A 395 1.84 -18.82 4.50
CA LYS A 395 0.75 -17.86 4.57
C LYS A 395 0.39 -17.62 6.04
N VAL A 396 0.30 -16.36 6.41
CA VAL A 396 -0.16 -15.89 7.71
C VAL A 396 -1.60 -15.40 7.51
N GLU A 397 -2.53 -16.14 8.09
CA GLU A 397 -3.96 -15.83 7.99
C GLU A 397 -4.26 -14.44 8.56
N THR A 398 -5.26 -13.77 7.98
CA THR A 398 -5.62 -12.39 8.32
C THR A 398 -5.78 -12.19 9.83
N TYR A 399 -6.50 -13.08 10.52
CA TYR A 399 -6.73 -12.98 11.97
C TYR A 399 -5.45 -13.08 12.82
N VAL A 400 -4.38 -13.68 12.29
CA VAL A 400 -3.06 -13.75 12.95
C VAL A 400 -2.28 -12.47 12.72
N ALA A 401 -2.37 -11.90 11.51
CA ALA A 401 -1.70 -10.65 11.16
C ALA A 401 -2.39 -9.43 11.80
N THR A 402 -3.70 -9.49 12.04
CA THR A 402 -4.49 -8.41 12.65
C THR A 402 -3.90 -7.98 13.98
N GLN A 403 -3.69 -6.66 14.13
CA GLN A 403 -3.29 -6.03 15.39
C GLN A 403 -4.49 -5.29 16.00
N PRO A 404 -4.56 -5.18 17.35
CA PRO A 404 -5.50 -4.28 18.00
C PRO A 404 -5.28 -2.83 17.54
N THR A 405 -6.30 -1.99 17.69
CA THR A 405 -6.21 -0.56 17.37
C THR A 405 -6.57 0.29 18.57
N SER A 406 -5.83 1.39 18.76
CA SER A 406 -6.14 2.45 19.72
C SER A 406 -6.91 3.62 19.09
N CYS A 407 -7.27 3.50 17.80
CA CYS A 407 -7.92 4.55 17.04
C CYS A 407 -9.23 5.03 17.69
N GLN A 408 -9.35 6.35 17.83
CA GLN A 408 -10.55 7.05 18.26
C GLN A 408 -11.00 7.98 17.13
N MET A 409 -11.64 7.39 16.12
CA MET A 409 -11.97 8.10 14.89
C MET A 409 -13.18 9.02 15.05
N LYS A 410 -12.99 10.31 14.76
CA LYS A 410 -14.12 11.24 14.58
C LYS A 410 -14.74 11.03 13.20
N ARG A 411 -16.05 10.76 13.16
CA ARG A 411 -16.80 10.56 11.93
C ARG A 411 -17.65 11.80 11.60
N PRO A 412 -17.69 12.26 10.33
CA PRO A 412 -18.66 13.26 9.91
C PRO A 412 -20.07 12.66 9.98
N PRO A 413 -21.15 13.47 9.99
CA PRO A 413 -22.51 12.94 9.90
C PRO A 413 -22.66 12.02 8.69
N LYS A 414 -23.29 10.86 8.87
CA LYS A 414 -23.55 9.94 7.76
C LYS A 414 -24.53 10.60 6.79
N PRO A 415 -24.17 10.76 5.49
CA PRO A 415 -25.06 11.34 4.51
C PRO A 415 -26.29 10.43 4.33
N SER A 416 -27.46 11.05 4.16
CA SER A 416 -28.75 10.39 3.91
C SER A 416 -28.77 9.60 2.61
#